data_AF-A0A3M6ABJ1-F1
#
_entry.id   AF-A0A3M6ABJ1-F1
#
_cell.length_a   1.000
_cell.length_b   1.000
_cell.length_c   1.000
_cell.angle_alpha   90.00
_cell.angle_beta   90.00
_cell.angle_gamma   90.00
#
_symmetry.space_group_name_H-M   'P 1'
#
loop_
_entity.id
_entity.type
_entity.pdbx_description
1 polymer ?
#
loop_
_entity_poly.entity_id
_entity_poly.type
_entity_poly.pdbx_seq_one_letter_code
_entity_poly.pdbx_strand_id
1 'polypeptide(L)'
;MAKKLYIETHGCQMNEYDSSRMVDLLGEHQALEVTARAEDADVILLNTCSIRERAQDRVYSQLGRWRELKLANPEMVIAVGGCVASQEGAAIRDRAPYVDVVFGPQTLHRLPEMIDAARITRLPQVDVSFPEIEKFDHLPEPRVDGPSAYVSVMEGCSKYCTFCVVPYTRGEEVSRPFDDVLSEVIHLAENGVREVTLLGQNVNGYRGTTHDGRVADLADLIRVVAA
;
A
#
# COMPACT_ATOMS: atom_id res chain seq x y z
N MET A 1 -12.30 23.63 4.01
CA MET A 1 -11.05 23.20 4.68
C MET A 1 -10.58 21.94 3.99
N ALA A 2 -9.27 21.75 3.83
CA ALA A 2 -8.73 20.50 3.34
C ALA A 2 -9.08 19.38 4.32
N LYS A 3 -9.48 18.21 3.80
CA LYS A 3 -9.77 17.04 4.64
C LYS A 3 -8.47 16.50 5.20
N LYS A 4 -8.53 15.84 6.35
CA LYS A 4 -7.36 15.31 7.04
C LYS A 4 -7.26 13.79 6.96
N LEU A 5 -6.05 13.30 6.71
CA LEU A 5 -5.70 11.88 6.69
C LEU A 5 -4.79 11.56 7.88
N TYR A 6 -5.17 10.60 8.71
CA TYR A 6 -4.24 9.95 9.63
C TYR A 6 -3.94 8.54 9.13
N ILE A 7 -2.67 8.18 9.03
CA ILE A 7 -2.24 6.85 8.61
C ILE A 7 -1.32 6.25 9.65
N GLU A 8 -1.60 5.01 10.05
CA GLU A 8 -0.78 4.24 10.97
C GLU A 8 -0.22 3.01 10.25
N THR A 9 1.10 2.97 10.12
CA THR A 9 1.81 1.89 9.43
C THR A 9 2.36 0.89 10.43
N HIS A 10 1.98 -0.38 10.26
CA HIS A 10 2.46 -1.50 11.08
C HIS A 10 3.08 -2.53 10.15
N GLY A 11 4.40 -2.64 10.08
CA GLY A 11 4.96 -3.72 9.28
C GLY A 11 6.42 -3.59 8.89
N CYS A 12 6.63 -3.74 7.58
CA CYS A 12 7.93 -3.75 6.94
C CYS A 12 8.07 -2.56 5.97
N GLN A 13 9.22 -2.48 5.31
CA GLN A 13 9.53 -1.44 4.32
C GLN A 13 8.51 -1.38 3.18
N MET A 14 7.90 -2.52 2.81
CA MET A 14 6.84 -2.53 1.80
C MET A 14 5.57 -1.84 2.31
N ASN A 15 5.23 -1.97 3.60
CA ASN A 15 4.11 -1.21 4.16
C ASN A 15 4.42 0.29 4.26
N GLU A 16 5.67 0.68 4.51
CA GLU A 16 6.07 2.09 4.46
C GLU A 16 5.95 2.65 3.04
N TYR A 17 6.43 1.90 2.04
CA TYR A 17 6.22 2.22 0.63
C TYR A 17 4.72 2.35 0.32
N ASP A 18 3.92 1.30 0.56
CA ASP A 18 2.49 1.29 0.29
C ASP A 18 1.77 2.49 0.95
N SER A 19 2.17 2.86 2.17
CA SER A 19 1.62 4.02 2.90
C SER A 19 1.98 5.36 2.27
N SER A 20 3.22 5.54 1.81
CA SER A 20 3.60 6.74 1.07
C SER A 20 2.79 6.89 -0.22
N ARG A 21 2.56 5.79 -0.95
CA ARG A 21 1.75 5.80 -2.18
C ARG A 21 0.28 6.10 -1.89
N MET A 22 -0.27 5.62 -0.78
CA MET A 22 -1.62 5.99 -0.33
C MET A 22 -1.75 7.47 0.00
N VAL A 23 -0.73 8.08 0.62
CA VAL A 23 -0.72 9.52 0.89
C VAL A 23 -0.71 10.32 -0.40
N ASP A 24 0.13 9.96 -1.37
CA ASP A 24 0.20 10.63 -2.67
C ASP A 24 -1.15 10.54 -3.39
N LEU A 25 -1.70 9.33 -3.47
CA LEU A 25 -2.96 9.03 -4.15
C LEU A 25 -4.14 9.79 -3.53
N LEU A 26 -4.27 9.80 -2.20
CA LEU A 26 -5.35 10.52 -1.52
C LEU A 26 -5.16 12.03 -1.53
N GLY A 27 -3.91 12.50 -1.54
CA GLY A 27 -3.57 13.91 -1.69
C GLY A 27 -3.99 14.44 -3.06
N GLU A 28 -3.75 13.69 -4.13
CA GLU A 28 -4.09 14.09 -5.50
C GLU A 28 -5.59 13.99 -5.78
N HIS A 29 -6.24 12.87 -5.41
CA HIS A 29 -7.63 12.62 -5.76
C HIS A 29 -8.64 13.33 -4.85
N GLN A 30 -8.31 13.56 -3.58
CA GLN A 30 -9.26 14.06 -2.58
C GLN A 30 -8.75 15.27 -1.78
N ALA A 31 -7.56 15.81 -2.12
CA ALA A 31 -6.93 16.92 -1.39
C ALA A 31 -6.83 16.67 0.12
N LEU A 32 -6.53 15.42 0.50
CA LEU A 32 -6.31 15.02 1.88
C LEU A 32 -4.90 15.43 2.33
N GLU A 33 -4.83 16.09 3.49
CA GLU A 33 -3.56 16.46 4.13
C GLU A 33 -3.28 15.56 5.33
N VAL A 34 -2.05 15.09 5.46
CA VAL A 34 -1.65 14.24 6.58
C VAL A 34 -1.74 15.01 7.91
N THR A 35 -2.29 14.37 8.93
CA THR A 35 -2.29 14.83 10.32
C THR A 35 -1.58 13.83 11.22
N ALA A 36 -0.96 14.32 12.29
CA ALA A 36 -0.31 13.49 13.30
C ALA A 36 -1.28 12.89 14.32
N ARG A 37 -2.56 13.29 14.27
CA ARG A 37 -3.57 12.92 15.26
C ARG A 37 -4.79 12.29 14.60
N ALA A 38 -5.16 11.11 15.05
CA ALA A 38 -6.33 10.39 14.59
C ALA A 38 -7.63 11.18 14.84
N GLU A 39 -7.70 11.94 15.94
CA GLU A 39 -8.91 12.71 16.29
C GLU A 39 -9.22 13.84 15.31
N ASP A 40 -8.20 14.36 14.62
CA ASP A 40 -8.34 15.48 13.68
C ASP A 40 -8.67 14.99 12.25
N ALA A 41 -8.74 13.68 12.02
CA ALA A 41 -8.80 13.07 10.70
C ALA A 41 -10.24 12.84 10.19
N ASP A 42 -10.45 13.07 8.90
CA ASP A 42 -11.66 12.65 8.17
C ASP A 42 -11.53 11.23 7.61
N VAL A 43 -10.30 10.78 7.39
CA VAL A 43 -9.94 9.42 6.97
C VAL A 43 -8.85 8.92 7.89
N ILE A 44 -9.07 7.74 8.47
CA ILE A 44 -8.09 7.03 9.26
C ILE A 44 -7.74 5.71 8.55
N LEU A 45 -6.46 5.52 8.26
CA LEU A 45 -5.90 4.34 7.60
C LEU A 45 -5.03 3.53 8.55
N LEU A 46 -5.23 2.22 8.58
CA LEU A 46 -4.32 1.27 9.22
C LEU A 46 -3.71 0.34 8.16
N ASN A 47 -2.43 0.51 7.83
CA ASN A 47 -1.72 -0.36 6.89
C ASN A 47 -0.89 -1.40 7.65
N THR A 48 -1.12 -2.69 7.39
CA THR A 48 -0.75 -3.76 8.31
C THR A 48 0.07 -4.88 7.66
N CYS A 49 0.98 -5.47 8.42
CA CYS A 49 1.73 -6.67 8.06
C CYS A 49 1.23 -7.89 8.83
N SER A 50 1.28 -9.07 8.21
CA SER A 50 0.81 -10.32 8.81
C SER A 50 1.90 -11.26 9.33
N ILE A 51 3.18 -10.92 9.11
CA ILE A 51 4.30 -11.84 9.39
C ILE A 51 4.63 -11.93 10.88
N ARG A 52 4.26 -10.93 11.68
CA ARG A 52 4.55 -10.91 13.13
C ARG A 52 3.46 -11.63 13.92
N GLU A 53 3.87 -12.30 15.00
CA GLU A 53 2.93 -12.86 15.97
C GLU A 53 1.96 -11.77 16.46
N ARG A 54 0.68 -12.12 16.61
CA ARG A 54 -0.39 -11.23 17.08
C ARG A 54 -0.62 -9.99 16.21
N ALA A 55 -0.20 -10.03 14.94
CA ALA A 55 -0.51 -8.97 13.99
C ALA A 55 -2.02 -8.67 13.93
N GLN A 56 -2.84 -9.71 13.84
CA GLN A 56 -4.30 -9.59 13.85
C GLN A 56 -4.83 -8.96 15.15
N ASP A 57 -4.35 -9.39 16.31
CA ASP A 57 -4.78 -8.83 17.60
C ASP A 57 -4.45 -7.33 17.70
N ARG A 58 -3.30 -6.91 17.16
CA ARG A 58 -2.94 -5.48 17.11
C ARG A 58 -3.90 -4.68 16.24
N VAL A 59 -4.31 -5.22 15.08
CA VAL A 59 -5.32 -4.60 14.22
C VAL A 59 -6.62 -4.39 14.99
N TYR A 60 -7.17 -5.44 15.59
CA TYR A 60 -8.43 -5.35 16.33
C TYR A 60 -8.33 -4.46 17.59
N SER A 61 -7.18 -4.48 18.29
CA SER A 61 -6.94 -3.59 19.42
C SER A 61 -6.95 -2.13 18.99
N GLN A 62 -6.31 -1.80 17.86
CA GLN A 62 -6.28 -0.44 17.33
C GLN A 62 -7.66 0.00 16.83
N LEU A 63 -8.37 -0.85 16.08
CA LEU A 63 -9.73 -0.59 15.65
C LEU A 63 -10.68 -0.35 16.84
N GLY A 64 -10.50 -1.11 17.92
CA GLY A 64 -11.25 -0.91 19.16
C GLY A 64 -11.09 0.49 19.76
N ARG A 65 -9.90 1.09 19.66
CA ARG A 65 -9.64 2.48 20.09
C ARG A 65 -10.32 3.50 19.18
N TRP A 66 -10.28 3.29 17.86
CA TRP A 66 -10.90 4.19 16.89
C TRP A 66 -12.43 4.10 16.83
N ARG A 67 -13.02 3.07 17.42
CA ARG A 67 -14.47 2.97 17.58
C ARG A 67 -15.06 4.23 18.23
N GLU A 68 -14.42 4.75 19.27
CA GLU A 68 -14.89 5.96 19.96
C GLU A 68 -14.84 7.19 19.06
N LEU A 69 -13.81 7.29 18.21
CA LEU A 69 -13.67 8.37 17.23
C LEU A 69 -14.78 8.32 16.17
N LYS A 70 -15.08 7.13 15.63
CA LYS A 70 -16.18 6.93 14.68
C LYS A 70 -17.56 7.21 15.30
N LEU A 71 -17.74 6.90 16.59
CA LEU A 71 -18.98 7.23 17.30
C LEU A 71 -19.14 8.75 17.48
N ALA A 72 -18.04 9.46 17.76
CA ALA A 72 -18.03 10.92 17.87
C ALA A 72 -18.19 11.61 16.50
N ASN A 73 -17.63 11.02 15.44
CA ASN A 73 -17.74 11.49 14.06
C ASN A 73 -18.17 10.37 13.12
N PRO A 74 -19.48 10.18 12.89
CA PRO A 74 -20.00 9.14 11.99
C PRO A 74 -19.56 9.29 10.52
N GLU A 75 -19.12 10.49 10.11
CA GLU A 75 -18.65 10.78 8.74
C GLU A 75 -17.17 10.41 8.52
N MET A 76 -16.42 10.17 9.60
CA MET A 76 -15.04 9.69 9.53
C MET A 76 -14.99 8.34 8.82
N VAL A 77 -14.05 8.15 7.90
CA VAL A 77 -13.85 6.86 7.22
C VAL A 77 -12.73 6.09 7.90
N ILE A 78 -13.00 4.86 8.32
CA ILE A 78 -11.97 3.92 8.81
C ILE A 78 -11.68 2.91 7.72
N ALA A 79 -10.42 2.86 7.31
CA ALA A 79 -9.93 1.99 6.25
C ALA A 79 -8.77 1.11 6.74
N VAL A 80 -8.79 -0.18 6.40
CA VAL A 80 -7.77 -1.16 6.81
C VAL A 80 -7.15 -1.80 5.58
N GLY A 81 -5.83 -1.67 5.47
CA GLY A 81 -5.04 -2.14 4.34
C GLY A 81 -3.93 -3.10 4.74
N GLY A 82 -3.29 -3.68 3.73
CA GLY A 82 -2.09 -4.48 3.88
C GLY A 82 -2.35 -5.98 4.03
N CYS A 83 -1.34 -6.73 4.46
CA CYS A 83 -1.37 -8.19 4.45
C CYS A 83 -2.40 -8.79 5.42
N VAL A 84 -2.66 -8.18 6.59
CA VAL A 84 -3.72 -8.68 7.49
C VAL A 84 -5.09 -8.41 6.89
N ALA A 85 -5.28 -7.27 6.23
CA ALA A 85 -6.50 -6.97 5.51
C ALA A 85 -6.80 -8.02 4.44
N SER A 86 -5.79 -8.45 3.66
CA SER A 86 -5.95 -9.56 2.70
C SER A 86 -6.26 -10.91 3.34
N GLN A 87 -5.74 -11.21 4.54
CA GLN A 87 -6.03 -12.47 5.23
C GLN A 87 -7.45 -12.52 5.78
N GLU A 88 -7.85 -11.46 6.47
CA GLU A 88 -9.12 -11.42 7.19
C GLU A 88 -10.27 -10.98 6.27
N GLY A 89 -10.00 -10.11 5.30
CA GLY A 89 -10.98 -9.62 4.33
C GLY A 89 -12.27 -9.14 4.99
N ALA A 90 -13.39 -9.78 4.62
CA ALA A 90 -14.71 -9.47 5.18
C ALA A 90 -14.81 -9.75 6.70
N ALA A 91 -14.00 -10.67 7.26
CA ALA A 91 -14.05 -11.02 8.68
C ALA A 91 -13.66 -9.84 9.60
N ILE A 92 -12.86 -8.89 9.09
CA ILE A 92 -12.59 -7.62 9.81
C ILE A 92 -13.89 -6.94 10.16
N ARG A 93 -14.85 -6.94 9.25
CA ARG A 93 -16.13 -6.26 9.43
C ARG A 93 -17.09 -7.00 10.33
N ASP A 94 -17.02 -8.33 10.36
CA ASP A 94 -17.82 -9.12 11.29
C ASP A 94 -17.44 -8.79 12.75
N ARG A 95 -16.15 -8.53 12.99
CA ARG A 95 -15.60 -8.19 14.32
C ARG A 95 -15.56 -6.70 14.62
N ALA A 96 -15.38 -5.86 13.60
CA ALA A 96 -15.35 -4.40 13.69
C ALA A 96 -16.30 -3.78 12.63
N PRO A 97 -17.63 -3.80 12.86
CA PRO A 97 -18.63 -3.37 11.88
C PRO A 97 -18.56 -1.90 11.47
N TYR A 98 -17.79 -1.09 12.22
CA TYR A 98 -17.54 0.33 12.00
C TYR A 98 -16.37 0.60 11.02
N VAL A 99 -15.72 -0.43 10.50
CA VAL A 99 -14.76 -0.31 9.40
C VAL A 99 -15.51 -0.16 8.08
N ASP A 100 -15.18 0.91 7.34
CA ASP A 100 -15.84 1.28 6.09
C ASP A 100 -15.17 0.65 4.87
N VAL A 101 -13.84 0.56 4.88
CA VAL A 101 -13.05 0.08 3.73
C VAL A 101 -12.02 -0.95 4.15
N VAL A 102 -11.93 -2.06 3.42
CA VAL A 102 -10.89 -3.08 3.57
C VAL A 102 -10.26 -3.36 2.21
N PHE A 103 -8.94 -3.24 2.10
CA PHE A 103 -8.26 -3.41 0.81
C PHE A 103 -6.94 -4.18 0.95
N GLY A 104 -6.55 -4.88 -0.12
CA GLY A 104 -5.29 -5.61 -0.19
C GLY A 104 -4.11 -4.74 -0.64
N PRO A 105 -2.87 -5.21 -0.51
CA PRO A 105 -1.69 -4.50 -1.01
C PRO A 105 -1.72 -4.24 -2.53
N GLN A 106 -2.39 -5.12 -3.28
CA GLN A 106 -2.49 -5.02 -4.74
C GLN A 106 -3.58 -4.07 -5.24
N THR A 107 -4.53 -3.71 -4.38
CA THR A 107 -5.71 -2.92 -4.74
C THR A 107 -5.69 -1.50 -4.17
N LEU A 108 -4.59 -1.07 -3.56
CA LEU A 108 -4.49 0.25 -2.91
C LEU A 108 -4.76 1.42 -3.87
N HIS A 109 -4.53 1.26 -5.17
CA HIS A 109 -4.83 2.27 -6.19
C HIS A 109 -6.33 2.59 -6.29
N ARG A 110 -7.20 1.65 -5.88
CA ARG A 110 -8.67 1.82 -5.86
C ARG A 110 -9.16 2.51 -4.58
N LEU A 111 -8.27 2.78 -3.61
CA LEU A 111 -8.64 3.32 -2.31
C LEU A 111 -9.46 4.62 -2.38
N PRO A 112 -9.15 5.62 -3.24
CA PRO A 112 -9.98 6.82 -3.36
C PRO A 112 -11.43 6.49 -3.73
N GLU A 113 -11.61 5.64 -4.74
CA GLU A 113 -12.94 5.22 -5.22
C GLU A 113 -13.70 4.43 -4.16
N MET A 114 -13.01 3.55 -3.43
CA MET A 114 -13.61 2.79 -2.32
C MET A 114 -14.05 3.72 -1.18
N ILE A 115 -13.28 4.75 -0.86
CA ILE A 115 -13.66 5.76 0.14
C ILE A 115 -14.89 6.53 -0.31
N ASP A 116 -14.95 6.94 -1.57
CA ASP A 116 -16.10 7.69 -2.11
C ASP A 116 -17.35 6.81 -2.19
N ALA A 117 -17.21 5.56 -2.63
CA ALA A 117 -18.29 4.59 -2.63
C ALA A 117 -18.83 4.34 -1.21
N ALA A 118 -17.95 4.19 -0.21
CA ALA A 118 -18.35 4.01 1.18
C ALA A 118 -19.15 5.21 1.70
N ARG A 119 -18.72 6.44 1.38
CA ARG A 119 -19.41 7.68 1.77
C ARG A 119 -20.78 7.83 1.11
N ILE A 120 -20.87 7.55 -0.18
CA ILE A 120 -22.10 7.72 -0.98
C ILE A 120 -23.14 6.66 -0.61
N THR A 121 -22.73 5.39 -0.62
CA THR A 121 -23.64 4.26 -0.44
C THR A 121 -23.95 4.00 1.03
N ARG A 122 -23.09 4.48 1.94
CA ARG A 122 -23.07 4.07 3.35
C ARG A 122 -22.93 2.56 3.54
N LEU A 123 -22.40 1.89 2.51
CA LEU A 123 -22.11 0.47 2.51
C LEU A 123 -20.59 0.27 2.54
N PRO A 124 -20.15 -0.77 3.24
CA PRO A 124 -18.75 -1.15 3.30
C PRO A 124 -18.17 -1.53 1.94
N GLN A 125 -16.90 -1.23 1.73
CA GLN A 125 -16.16 -1.64 0.54
C GLN A 125 -15.06 -2.62 0.93
N VAL A 126 -15.00 -3.76 0.24
CA VAL A 126 -13.98 -4.78 0.48
C VAL A 126 -13.41 -5.23 -0.86
N ASP A 127 -12.11 -5.01 -1.07
CA ASP A 127 -11.40 -5.50 -2.25
C ASP A 127 -9.99 -5.97 -1.88
N VAL A 128 -9.85 -7.27 -1.71
CA VAL A 128 -8.58 -7.94 -1.40
C VAL A 128 -8.11 -8.84 -2.53
N SER A 129 -8.55 -8.53 -3.76
CA SER A 129 -8.16 -9.26 -4.98
C SER A 129 -6.69 -9.02 -5.35
N PHE A 130 -6.18 -9.84 -6.28
CA PHE A 130 -4.80 -9.80 -6.77
C PHE A 130 -4.81 -9.58 -8.30
N PRO A 131 -5.06 -8.35 -8.80
CA PRO A 131 -4.87 -8.06 -10.22
C PRO A 131 -3.40 -8.25 -10.61
N GLU A 132 -3.14 -8.80 -11.81
CA GLU A 132 -1.77 -9.13 -12.23
C GLU A 132 -0.90 -7.89 -12.37
N ILE A 133 -1.30 -6.87 -13.14
CA ILE A 133 -0.72 -5.51 -13.08
C ILE A 133 -1.78 -4.48 -13.51
N GLU A 134 -2.22 -3.67 -12.55
CA GLU A 134 -3.12 -2.52 -12.75
C GLU A 134 -2.71 -1.39 -11.80
N LYS A 135 -2.24 -1.75 -10.60
CA LYS A 135 -1.87 -0.79 -9.55
C LYS A 135 -0.89 0.28 -9.99
N PHE A 136 0.27 -0.11 -10.52
CA PHE A 136 1.36 0.82 -10.81
C PHE A 136 1.02 1.80 -11.94
N ASP A 137 0.11 1.41 -12.84
CA ASP A 137 -0.36 2.26 -13.94
C ASP A 137 -1.28 3.41 -13.47
N HIS A 138 -1.79 3.29 -12.24
CA HIS A 138 -2.73 4.25 -11.64
C HIS A 138 -2.16 4.99 -10.43
N LEU A 139 -0.90 4.75 -10.05
CA LEU A 139 -0.29 5.51 -8.96
C LEU A 139 0.28 6.84 -9.48
N PRO A 140 0.09 7.94 -8.74
CA PRO A 140 0.69 9.23 -9.09
C PRO A 140 2.20 9.19 -8.93
N GLU A 141 2.93 10.17 -9.48
CA GLU A 141 4.39 10.28 -9.24
C GLU A 141 4.70 10.35 -7.73
N PRO A 142 5.73 9.63 -7.25
CA PRO A 142 6.03 9.61 -5.83
C PRO A 142 6.52 10.98 -5.34
N ARG A 143 6.03 11.39 -4.17
CA ARG A 143 6.58 12.54 -3.46
C ARG A 143 7.96 12.20 -2.89
N VAL A 144 8.86 13.19 -2.92
CA VAL A 144 10.17 13.09 -2.28
C VAL A 144 10.10 13.65 -0.87
N ASP A 145 10.36 12.79 0.11
CA ASP A 145 10.43 13.14 1.53
C ASP A 145 11.81 12.75 2.11
N GLY A 146 12.84 13.46 1.66
CA GLY A 146 14.20 13.31 2.15
C GLY A 146 15.19 12.64 1.17
N PRO A 147 16.38 12.25 1.65
CA PRO A 147 17.48 11.80 0.78
C PRO A 147 17.39 10.33 0.38
N SER A 148 16.46 9.56 0.93
CA SER A 148 16.31 8.12 0.68
C SER A 148 14.88 7.77 0.26
N ALA A 149 14.72 6.84 -0.67
CA ALA A 149 13.42 6.36 -1.11
C ALA A 149 13.39 4.82 -1.29
N TYR A 150 12.20 4.25 -1.08
CA TYR A 150 11.89 2.87 -1.42
C TYR A 150 11.28 2.80 -2.82
N VAL A 151 11.72 1.84 -3.63
CA VAL A 151 11.14 1.58 -4.96
C VAL A 151 10.80 0.09 -5.04
N SER A 152 9.51 -0.24 -5.08
CA SER A 152 9.08 -1.63 -5.30
C SER A 152 9.38 -2.02 -6.73
N VAL A 153 10.18 -3.06 -6.98
CA VAL A 153 10.51 -3.55 -8.33
C VAL A 153 9.66 -4.75 -8.74
N MET A 154 9.02 -5.39 -7.76
CA MET A 154 8.21 -6.58 -7.96
C MET A 154 7.29 -6.77 -6.76
N GLU A 155 6.21 -7.52 -6.97
CA GLU A 155 5.28 -7.87 -5.92
C GLU A 155 4.92 -9.35 -5.94
N GLY A 156 4.37 -9.81 -4.81
CA GLY A 156 3.97 -11.20 -4.65
C GLY A 156 5.14 -12.18 -4.59
N CYS A 157 4.82 -13.46 -4.45
CA CYS A 157 5.84 -14.50 -4.46
C CYS A 157 5.23 -15.85 -4.84
N SER A 158 5.81 -16.52 -5.83
CA SER A 158 5.39 -17.86 -6.27
C SER A 158 6.16 -18.97 -5.54
N LYS A 159 6.93 -18.63 -4.50
CA LYS A 159 7.59 -19.60 -3.62
C LYS A 159 6.65 -19.95 -2.46
N TYR A 160 5.95 -21.08 -2.60
CA TYR A 160 5.03 -21.63 -1.61
C TYR A 160 5.79 -22.33 -0.46
N CYS A 161 6.60 -21.57 0.26
CA CYS A 161 7.31 -22.07 1.45
C CYS A 161 6.31 -22.41 2.55
N THR A 162 6.52 -23.52 3.27
CA THR A 162 5.59 -24.06 4.29
C THR A 162 5.24 -23.09 5.42
N PHE A 163 6.06 -22.06 5.65
CA PHE A 163 5.90 -21.06 6.70
C PHE A 163 5.47 -19.68 6.18
N CYS A 164 5.45 -19.47 4.85
CA CYS A 164 5.32 -18.14 4.27
C CYS A 164 3.88 -17.85 3.87
N VAL A 165 3.35 -16.71 4.31
CA VAL A 165 1.98 -16.29 4.01
C VAL A 165 1.86 -15.36 2.81
N VAL A 166 2.99 -14.94 2.24
CA VAL A 166 3.06 -13.96 1.14
C VAL A 166 2.22 -14.37 -0.08
N PRO A 167 2.29 -15.62 -0.59
CA PRO A 167 1.52 -15.98 -1.79
C PRO A 167 0.01 -15.75 -1.62
N TYR A 168 -0.50 -15.89 -0.40
CA TYR A 168 -1.91 -15.73 -0.05
C TYR A 168 -2.32 -14.28 0.28
N THR A 169 -1.36 -13.38 0.44
CA THR A 169 -1.60 -12.00 0.91
C THR A 169 -1.11 -10.93 -0.05
N ARG A 170 -0.28 -11.30 -1.02
CA ARG A 170 0.24 -10.41 -2.06
C ARG A 170 0.15 -11.00 -3.47
N GLY A 171 -0.35 -12.24 -3.61
CA GLY A 171 -0.49 -12.91 -4.90
C GLY A 171 0.80 -13.56 -5.40
N GLU A 172 0.75 -14.01 -6.66
CA GLU A 172 1.88 -14.59 -7.37
C GLU A 172 2.96 -13.55 -7.69
N GLU A 173 4.17 -14.03 -7.96
CA GLU A 173 5.32 -13.17 -8.29
C GLU A 173 5.11 -12.46 -9.62
N VAL A 174 5.12 -11.13 -9.58
CA VAL A 174 5.05 -10.27 -10.76
C VAL A 174 6.14 -9.21 -10.68
N SER A 175 6.97 -9.14 -11.71
CA SER A 175 8.00 -8.10 -11.84
C SER A 175 7.43 -6.89 -12.56
N ARG A 176 7.76 -5.69 -12.08
CA ARG A 176 7.43 -4.47 -12.82
C ARG A 176 8.27 -4.37 -14.10
N PRO A 177 7.72 -3.76 -15.17
CA PRO A 177 8.50 -3.43 -16.36
C PRO A 177 9.75 -2.64 -16.01
N PHE A 178 10.84 -2.90 -16.73
CA PHE A 178 12.14 -2.32 -16.44
C PHE A 178 12.14 -0.80 -16.57
N ASP A 179 11.54 -0.30 -17.65
CA ASP A 179 11.50 1.13 -17.94
C ASP A 179 10.62 1.90 -16.93
N ASP A 180 9.58 1.28 -16.37
CA ASP A 180 8.74 1.89 -15.33
C ASP A 180 9.51 2.07 -14.01
N VAL A 181 10.28 1.04 -13.63
CA VAL A 181 11.15 1.13 -12.44
C VAL A 181 12.20 2.21 -12.63
N LEU A 182 12.83 2.27 -13.81
CA LEU A 182 13.81 3.31 -14.11
C LEU A 182 13.20 4.71 -14.11
N SER A 183 11.99 4.88 -14.67
CA SER A 183 11.31 6.17 -14.69
C SER A 183 11.04 6.69 -13.28
N GLU A 184 10.58 5.81 -12.37
CA GLU A 184 10.40 6.16 -10.95
C GLU A 184 11.72 6.55 -10.28
N VAL A 185 12.80 5.79 -10.53
CA VAL A 185 14.13 6.09 -9.97
C VAL A 185 14.69 7.41 -10.48
N ILE A 186 14.54 7.70 -11.78
CA ILE A 186 15.00 8.95 -12.40
C ILE A 186 14.26 10.13 -11.77
N HIS A 187 12.93 10.07 -11.68
CA HIS A 187 12.12 11.11 -11.03
C HIS A 187 12.57 11.37 -9.60
N LEU A 188 12.79 10.32 -8.81
CA LEU A 188 13.29 10.45 -7.43
C LEU A 188 14.68 11.11 -7.39
N ALA A 189 15.59 10.70 -8.26
CA ALA A 189 16.96 11.24 -8.32
C ALA A 189 16.98 12.73 -8.74
N GLU A 190 16.16 13.11 -9.73
CA GLU A 190 16.00 14.50 -10.16
C GLU A 190 15.44 15.40 -9.06
N ASN A 191 14.60 14.84 -8.18
CA ASN A 191 14.01 15.53 -7.04
C ASN A 191 14.85 15.42 -5.75
N GLY A 192 16.11 14.96 -5.84
CA GLY A 192 17.09 15.06 -4.76
C GLY A 192 17.28 13.81 -3.91
N VAL A 193 16.63 12.69 -4.24
CA VAL A 193 16.93 11.38 -3.62
C VAL A 193 18.34 10.94 -4.00
N ARG A 194 19.10 10.46 -3.02
CA ARG A 194 20.49 9.99 -3.15
C ARG A 194 20.65 8.51 -2.81
N GLU A 195 19.70 7.93 -2.10
CA GLU A 195 19.70 6.51 -1.75
C GLU A 195 18.38 5.87 -2.21
N VAL A 196 18.47 4.85 -3.07
CA VAL A 196 17.32 4.07 -3.51
C VAL A 196 17.46 2.66 -2.97
N THR A 197 16.44 2.19 -2.24
CA THR A 197 16.33 0.80 -1.81
C THR A 197 15.28 0.08 -2.65
N LEU A 198 15.73 -0.87 -3.46
CA LEU A 198 14.86 -1.72 -4.28
C LEU A 198 14.13 -2.74 -3.38
N LEU A 199 12.80 -2.72 -3.41
CA LEU A 199 11.94 -3.59 -2.63
C LEU A 199 11.29 -4.68 -3.47
N GLY A 200 11.06 -5.83 -2.85
CA GLY A 200 10.35 -6.96 -3.42
C GLY A 200 10.37 -8.13 -2.44
N GLN A 201 9.41 -9.05 -2.53
CA GLN A 201 9.40 -10.23 -1.64
C GLN A 201 10.52 -11.21 -1.97
N ASN A 202 10.99 -11.23 -3.22
CA ASN A 202 12.05 -12.09 -3.71
C ASN A 202 12.90 -11.32 -4.74
N VAL A 203 13.54 -10.22 -4.32
CA VAL A 203 14.24 -9.27 -5.22
C VAL A 203 15.21 -9.91 -6.21
N ASN A 204 15.88 -11.00 -5.81
CA ASN A 204 16.79 -11.77 -6.67
C ASN A 204 16.08 -12.52 -7.82
N GLY A 205 14.76 -12.63 -7.76
CA GLY A 205 13.91 -13.17 -8.82
C GLY A 205 13.45 -12.14 -9.86
N TYR A 206 13.81 -10.86 -9.71
CA TYR A 206 13.37 -9.80 -10.62
C TYR A 206 13.65 -10.13 -12.09
N ARG A 207 12.61 -10.00 -12.92
CA ARG A 207 12.62 -10.22 -14.37
C ARG A 207 11.68 -9.22 -15.04
N GLY A 208 12.16 -7.99 -15.24
CA GLY A 208 11.39 -6.92 -15.90
C GLY A 208 11.52 -6.96 -17.41
N THR A 209 10.42 -6.81 -18.12
CA THR A 209 10.45 -6.60 -19.59
C THR A 209 10.89 -5.18 -19.90
N THR A 210 11.78 -5.02 -20.86
CA THR A 210 12.23 -3.74 -21.41
C THR A 210 11.40 -3.33 -22.63
N HIS A 211 11.46 -2.06 -23.03
CA HIS A 211 10.74 -1.51 -24.17
C HIS A 211 11.03 -2.20 -25.52
N ASP A 212 12.18 -2.86 -25.66
CA ASP A 212 12.57 -3.66 -26.82
C ASP A 212 12.17 -5.15 -26.72
N GLY A 213 11.43 -5.52 -25.66
CA GLY A 213 10.93 -6.87 -25.42
C GLY A 213 11.94 -7.84 -24.81
N ARG A 214 13.13 -7.36 -24.43
CA ARG A 214 14.11 -8.16 -23.69
C ARG A 214 13.67 -8.31 -22.23
N VAL A 215 14.23 -9.31 -21.54
CA VAL A 215 14.07 -9.46 -20.08
C VAL A 215 15.35 -9.01 -19.43
N ALA A 216 15.25 -8.01 -18.55
CA ALA A 216 16.32 -7.54 -17.68
C ALA A 216 16.19 -8.21 -16.30
N ASP A 217 17.31 -8.63 -15.74
CA ASP A 217 17.36 -9.19 -14.39
C ASP A 217 17.76 -8.15 -13.34
N LEU A 218 17.87 -8.57 -12.08
CA LEU A 218 18.28 -7.68 -10.99
C LEU A 218 19.68 -7.06 -11.23
N ALA A 219 20.61 -7.79 -11.85
CA ALA A 219 21.95 -7.28 -12.07
C ALA A 219 21.97 -6.19 -13.14
N ASP A 220 21.18 -6.36 -14.21
CA ASP A 220 20.93 -5.31 -15.21
C ASP A 220 20.33 -4.06 -14.53
N LEU A 221 19.32 -4.24 -13.67
CA LEU A 221 18.66 -3.13 -12.98
C LEU A 221 19.61 -2.37 -12.06
N ILE A 222 20.37 -3.06 -11.21
CA ILE A 222 21.34 -2.44 -10.31
C ILE A 222 22.39 -1.64 -11.09
N ARG A 223 22.87 -2.19 -12.22
CA ARG A 223 23.89 -1.52 -13.04
C ARG A 223 23.38 -0.19 -13.59
N VAL A 224 22.13 -0.15 -14.04
CA VAL A 224 21.55 1.07 -14.62
C VAL A 224 21.15 2.08 -13.54
N VAL A 225 20.58 1.63 -12.43
CA VAL A 225 20.20 2.50 -11.30
C VAL A 225 21.42 3.17 -10.65
N ALA A 226 22.59 2.52 -10.67
CA ALA A 226 23.81 3.05 -10.08
C ALA A 226 24.65 3.95 -11.01
N ALA A 227 24.26 4.09 -12.28
CA ALA A 227 24.99 4.86 -13.30
C ALA A 227 24.70 6.36 -13.20
#